data_AF-A0A3D3I3H6-F1
#
_entry.id   AF-A0A3D3I3H6-F1
#
_cell.length_a   1.000
_cell.length_b   1.000
_cell.length_c   1.000
_cell.angle_alpha   90.00
_cell.angle_beta   90.00
_cell.angle_gamma   90.00
#
_symmetry.space_group_name_H-M   'P 1'
#
loop_
_entity.id
_entity.type
_entity.pdbx_description
1 polymer ?
#
loop_
_entity_poly.entity_id
_entity_poly.type
_entity_poly.pdbx_seq_one_letter_code
_entity_poly.pdbx_strand_id
1 'polypeptide(L)'
;SIMFHHKQSPLGILLANLMAEEIGKVSGLPNLGVRSDQTIYDSGFAVLRLSKMPAALLELAFINHSRDRSRLQQPEFHSSVAKAITLAVKRYYQQ
;
A
#
# COMPACT_ATOMS: atom_id res chain seq x y z
N SER A 1 2.49 -6.42 4.20
CA SER A 1 1.58 -5.49 3.51
C SER A 1 1.15 -6.02 2.14
N ILE A 2 -0.05 -5.67 1.71
CA ILE A 2 -0.56 -5.82 0.34
C ILE A 2 -0.96 -4.44 -0.16
N MET A 3 -0.70 -4.15 -1.44
CA MET A 3 -1.05 -2.87 -2.05
C MET A 3 -2.03 -3.15 -3.19
N PHE A 4 -3.13 -2.41 -3.24
CA PHE A 4 -4.18 -2.57 -4.23
C PHE A 4 -4.28 -1.36 -5.15
N HIS A 5 -4.59 -1.60 -6.41
CA HIS A 5 -4.94 -0.59 -7.41
C HIS A 5 -6.23 -0.97 -8.12
N HIS A 6 -6.92 0.00 -8.74
CA HIS A 6 -8.12 -0.31 -9.50
C HIS A 6 -7.78 -0.95 -10.85
N LYS A 7 -8.33 -2.15 -11.13
CA LYS A 7 -8.23 -2.84 -12.43
C LYS A 7 -6.80 -2.85 -12.97
N GLN A 8 -6.58 -2.40 -14.21
CA GLN A 8 -5.26 -2.28 -14.85
C GLN A 8 -4.81 -0.81 -14.95
N SER A 9 -5.24 0.08 -14.03
CA SER A 9 -4.84 1.49 -14.03
C SER A 9 -3.32 1.63 -13.98
N PRO A 10 -2.65 2.12 -15.05
CA PRO A 10 -1.17 2.17 -15.08
C PRO A 10 -0.61 3.07 -13.98
N LEU A 11 -1.26 4.20 -13.73
CA LEU A 11 -0.87 5.16 -12.70
C LEU A 11 -1.11 4.61 -11.28
N GLY A 12 -2.21 3.87 -11.07
CA GLY A 12 -2.47 3.19 -9.81
C GLY A 12 -1.45 2.08 -9.54
N ILE A 13 -1.09 1.30 -10.57
CA ILE A 13 -0.04 0.28 -10.50
C ILE A 13 1.31 0.91 -10.14
N LEU A 14 1.70 2.00 -10.81
CA LEU A 14 2.94 2.70 -10.52
C LEU A 14 2.99 3.19 -9.07
N LEU A 15 1.94 3.88 -8.61
CA LEU A 15 1.84 4.36 -7.24
C LEU A 15 1.92 3.21 -6.22
N ALA A 16 1.16 2.13 -6.45
CA ALA A 16 1.16 0.96 -5.57
C ALA A 16 2.53 0.27 -5.50
N ASN A 17 3.24 0.16 -6.62
CA ASN A 17 4.60 -0.41 -6.66
C ASN A 17 5.60 0.45 -5.88
N LEU A 18 5.57 1.77 -6.06
CA LEU A 18 6.45 2.68 -5.30
C LEU A 18 6.17 2.59 -3.80
N MET A 19 4.89 2.51 -3.39
CA MET A 19 4.51 2.30 -1.99
C MET A 19 5.00 0.95 -1.46
N ALA A 20 4.84 -0.13 -2.23
CA ALA A 20 5.31 -1.47 -1.86
C ALA A 20 6.83 -1.52 -1.67
N GLU A 21 7.58 -0.87 -2.56
CA GLU A 21 9.04 -0.80 -2.50
C GLU A 21 9.50 -0.06 -1.22
N GLU A 22 8.98 1.15 -0.96
CA GLU A 22 9.42 1.95 0.18
C GLU A 22 8.99 1.37 1.53
N ILE A 23 7.76 0.86 1.64
CA ILE A 23 7.28 0.24 2.87
C ILE A 23 8.01 -1.07 3.16
N GLY A 24 8.37 -1.83 2.11
CA GLY A 24 9.15 -3.06 2.23
C GLY A 24 10.52 -2.85 2.88
N LYS A 25 11.14 -1.68 2.68
CA LYS A 25 12.46 -1.34 3.26
C LYS A 25 12.42 -1.12 4.77
N VAL A 26 11.26 -0.72 5.33
CA VAL A 26 11.18 -0.21 6.71
C VAL A 26 10.21 -0.95 7.62
N SER A 27 9.21 -1.63 7.08
CA SER A 27 8.11 -2.19 7.89
C SER A 27 8.57 -3.35 8.79
N GLY A 28 9.55 -4.14 8.35
CA GLY A 28 9.91 -5.41 9.01
C GLY A 28 8.79 -6.47 8.92
N LEU A 29 7.80 -6.26 8.06
CA LEU A 29 6.70 -7.19 7.79
C LEU A 29 6.84 -7.75 6.38
N PRO A 30 6.32 -8.97 6.11
CA PRO A 30 6.34 -9.53 4.76
C PRO A 30 5.66 -8.60 3.75
N ASN A 31 6.32 -8.35 2.61
CA ASN A 31 5.72 -7.66 1.48
C ASN A 31 5.06 -8.70 0.55
N LEU A 32 3.73 -8.66 0.45
CA LEU A 32 2.91 -9.62 -0.31
C LEU A 32 2.58 -9.10 -1.73
N GLY A 33 3.18 -7.97 -2.12
CA GLY A 33 3.14 -7.41 -3.45
C GLY A 33 1.92 -6.52 -3.74
N VAL A 34 1.83 -6.17 -5.02
CA VAL A 34 0.79 -5.31 -5.60
C VAL A 34 -0.24 -6.17 -6.34
N ARG A 35 -1.53 -5.89 -6.16
CA ARG A 35 -2.64 -6.64 -6.76
C ARG A 35 -3.74 -5.71 -7.26
N SER A 36 -4.50 -6.16 -8.26
CA SER A 36 -5.76 -5.51 -8.62
C SER A 36 -6.77 -5.69 -7.50
N ASP A 37 -7.55 -4.66 -7.19
CA ASP A 37 -8.69 -4.77 -6.27
C ASP A 37 -9.76 -5.78 -6.74
N GLN A 38 -9.75 -6.11 -8.04
CA GLN A 38 -10.57 -7.17 -8.62
C GLN A 38 -10.20 -8.58 -8.15
N THR A 39 -9.05 -8.77 -7.49
CA THR A 39 -8.76 -10.06 -6.85
C THR A 39 -9.62 -10.29 -5.59
N ILE A 40 -10.30 -9.27 -5.09
CA ILE A 40 -11.15 -9.33 -3.89
C ILE A 40 -12.63 -9.17 -4.25
N TYR A 41 -12.98 -8.17 -5.08
CA TYR A 41 -14.34 -7.94 -5.55
C TYR A 41 -14.34 -7.65 -7.05
N ASP A 42 -15.19 -8.29 -7.84
CA ASP A 42 -15.25 -8.09 -9.31
C ASP A 42 -15.42 -6.61 -9.71
N SER A 43 -16.19 -5.87 -8.92
CA SER A 43 -16.39 -4.43 -9.12
C SER A 43 -15.20 -3.57 -8.68
N GLY A 44 -14.32 -4.09 -7.81
CA GLY A 44 -13.23 -3.37 -7.15
C GLY A 44 -13.64 -2.67 -5.86
N PHE A 45 -12.69 -2.02 -5.19
CA PHE A 45 -12.95 -1.22 -3.99
C PHE A 45 -13.54 0.13 -4.38
N ALA A 46 -14.61 0.57 -3.70
CA ALA A 46 -15.29 1.82 -4.03
C ALA A 46 -14.35 3.03 -4.00
N VAL A 47 -13.44 3.09 -3.02
CA VAL A 47 -12.46 4.17 -2.87
C VAL A 47 -11.46 4.25 -4.03
N LEU A 48 -11.15 3.12 -4.68
CA LEU A 48 -10.28 3.09 -5.85
C LEU A 48 -11.08 3.29 -7.15
N ARG A 49 -12.22 2.62 -7.28
CA ARG A 49 -13.12 2.69 -8.45
C ARG A 49 -13.67 4.10 -8.71
N LEU A 50 -14.06 4.81 -7.65
CA LEU A 50 -14.70 6.13 -7.75
C LEU A 50 -13.70 7.29 -7.69
N SER A 51 -12.42 6.99 -7.52
CA SER A 51 -11.36 8.01 -7.54
C SER A 51 -11.20 8.62 -8.94
N LYS A 52 -11.10 9.95 -9.00
CA LYS A 52 -10.85 10.70 -10.25
C LYS A 52 -9.36 11.00 -10.48
N MET A 53 -8.51 10.58 -9.55
CA MET A 53 -7.06 10.70 -9.60
C MET A 53 -6.40 9.32 -9.41
N PRO A 54 -5.11 9.16 -9.71
CA PRO A 54 -4.35 7.97 -9.35
C PRO A 54 -4.53 7.61 -7.87
N ALA A 55 -4.88 6.36 -7.60
CA ALA A 55 -5.19 5.89 -6.25
C ALA A 55 -4.66 4.47 -6.03
N ALA A 56 -4.25 4.21 -4.79
CA ALA A 56 -3.86 2.91 -4.28
C ALA A 56 -4.38 2.72 -2.85
N LEU A 57 -4.67 1.48 -2.47
CA LEU A 57 -5.08 1.12 -1.10
C LEU A 57 -3.98 0.27 -0.47
N LEU A 58 -3.63 0.60 0.77
CA LEU A 58 -2.60 -0.08 1.54
C LEU A 58 -3.23 -0.94 2.63
N GLU A 59 -3.06 -2.26 2.52
CA GLU A 59 -3.24 -3.18 3.64
C GLU A 59 -1.89 -3.35 4.34
N LEU A 60 -1.68 -2.60 5.42
CA LEU A 60 -0.36 -2.48 6.04
C LEU A 60 0.10 -3.78 6.72
N ALA A 61 -0.78 -4.39 7.52
CA ALA A 61 -0.49 -5.55 8.36
C ALA A 61 -1.78 -6.28 8.74
N PHE A 62 -1.68 -7.52 9.19
CA PHE A 62 -2.82 -8.31 9.65
C PHE A 62 -3.08 -8.12 11.15
N ILE A 63 -4.11 -7.37 11.52
CA ILE A 63 -4.40 -7.07 12.95
C ILE A 63 -4.72 -8.32 13.78
N ASN A 64 -5.14 -9.42 13.15
CA ASN A 64 -5.39 -10.71 13.79
C ASN A 64 -4.15 -11.61 13.88
N HIS A 65 -3.03 -11.24 13.29
CA HIS A 65 -1.77 -11.96 13.39
C HIS A 65 -0.89 -11.37 14.50
N SER A 66 -0.41 -12.20 15.43
CA SER A 66 0.26 -11.73 16.65
C SER A 66 1.53 -10.92 16.37
N ARG A 67 2.38 -11.39 15.43
CA ARG A 67 3.60 -10.67 15.02
C ARG A 67 3.29 -9.29 14.44
N ASP A 68 2.30 -9.23 13.56
CA ASP A 68 1.90 -8.01 12.86
C ASP A 68 1.33 -7.00 13.87
N ARG A 69 0.43 -7.46 14.74
CA ARG A 69 -0.15 -6.65 15.82
C ARG A 69 0.92 -6.07 16.74
N SER A 70 1.90 -6.88 17.17
CA SER A 70 3.00 -6.41 18.02
C SER A 70 3.85 -5.34 17.33
N ARG A 71 4.03 -5.45 16.00
CA ARG A 71 4.74 -4.45 15.20
C ARG A 71 3.93 -3.15 15.05
N LEU A 72 2.62 -3.26 14.77
CA LEU A 72 1.69 -2.13 14.68
C LEU A 72 1.63 -1.30 15.97
N GLN A 73 1.91 -1.89 17.13
CA GLN A 73 1.89 -1.14 18.40
C GLN A 73 3.12 -0.26 18.62
N GLN A 74 4.17 -0.38 17.81
CA GLN A 74 5.42 0.35 18.00
C GLN A 74 5.32 1.77 17.39
N PRO A 75 5.56 2.85 18.17
CA PRO A 75 5.54 4.22 17.63
C PRO A 75 6.57 4.46 16.52
N GLU A 76 7.74 3.82 16.62
CA GLU A 76 8.77 3.88 15.58
C GLU A 76 8.26 3.31 14.25
N PHE A 77 7.47 2.24 14.28
CA PHE A 77 6.92 1.62 13.07
C PHE A 77 6.01 2.61 12.33
N HIS A 78 5.14 3.33 13.04
CA HIS A 78 4.28 4.35 12.45
C HIS A 78 5.08 5.46 11.78
N SER A 79 6.10 5.99 12.47
CA SER A 79 6.97 7.04 11.93
C SER A 79 7.72 6.56 10.69
N SER A 80 8.31 5.36 10.74
CA SER A 80 9.07 4.78 9.62
C SER A 80 8.19 4.52 8.39
N VAL A 81 7.00 3.94 8.58
CA VAL A 81 6.05 3.68 7.49
C VAL A 81 5.49 4.98 6.91
N ALA A 82 5.15 5.98 7.74
CA ALA A 82 4.67 7.27 7.25
C ALA A 82 5.72 7.99 6.39
N LYS A 83 7.01 7.94 6.79
CA LYS A 83 8.12 8.45 5.99
C LYS A 83 8.25 7.72 4.65
N ALA A 84 8.13 6.38 4.65
CA ALA A 84 8.17 5.57 3.44
C ALA A 84 7.01 5.89 2.48
N ILE A 85 5.77 6.03 2.99
CA ILE A 85 4.61 6.46 2.19
C ILE A 85 4.87 7.83 1.58
N THR A 86 5.38 8.77 2.37
CA THR A 86 5.70 10.13 1.89
C THR A 86 6.74 10.09 0.77
N LEU A 87 7.79 9.28 0.92
CA LEU A 87 8.83 9.11 -0.10
C LEU A 87 8.26 8.49 -1.39
N ALA A 88 7.42 7.46 -1.28
CA ALA A 88 6.78 6.84 -2.44
C ALA A 88 5.92 7.85 -3.23
N VAL A 89 5.13 8.68 -2.54
CA VAL A 89 4.33 9.74 -3.17
C VAL A 89 5.23 10.79 -3.82
N LYS A 90 6.32 11.21 -3.18
CA LYS A 90 7.28 12.15 -3.78
C LYS A 90 7.90 11.56 -5.05
N ARG A 91 8.33 10.30 -5.02
CA ARG A 91 8.89 9.59 -6.18
C ARG A 91 7.86 9.52 -7.32
N TYR A 92 6.59 9.28 -7.01
CA TYR A 92 5.52 9.24 -8.01
C TYR A 92 5.40 10.55 -8.81
N TYR A 93 5.52 11.70 -8.14
CA TYR A 93 5.45 13.02 -8.80
C TYR A 93 6.75 13.43 -9.53
N GLN A 94 7.81 12.63 -9.45
CA GLN A 94 9.09 12.87 -10.12
C GLN A 94 9.25 12.01 -11.40
N GLN A 95 8.27 11.17 -11.71
CA GLN A 95 8.23 10.34 -12.91
C GLN A 95 7.66 11.11 -14.11
#